data_AF-A0A3R7WNA5-F1
#
_entry.id   AF-A0A3R7WNA5-F1
#
_cell.length_a   1.000
_cell.length_b   1.000
_cell.length_c   1.000
_cell.angle_alpha   90.00
_cell.angle_beta   90.00
_cell.angle_gamma   90.00
#
_symmetry.space_group_name_H-M   'P 1'
#
loop_
_entity.id
_entity.type
_entity.pdbx_description
1 polymer ?
#
loop_
_entity_poly.entity_id
_entity_poly.type
_entity_poly.pdbx_seq_one_letter_code
_entity_poly.pdbx_strand_id
1 'polypeptide(L)'
;MAAGNTLWFTLYLYSFNVIRSANTTLDLLVVADELTKNGIPTFVAINASDDENDATKNALLGVQPPLSLSHWYYTTPSKWATIQADYKVYNATVLQLAGYPAEQAAAAVPVIIRFEQSLAGVALNELEEVEATVPSYTGLLFYLSFAQASCSKNTDARLTKHMSDPHPPGRFRVIGVLQNNAEFAREFQCPTDSYLNPSKKCLLWE
;
A
#
# COMPACT_ATOMS: atom_id res chain seq x y z
N MET A 1 3.96 -13.01 -28.18
CA MET A 1 4.22 -12.92 -26.72
C MET A 1 5.05 -11.69 -26.33
N ALA A 2 4.83 -10.51 -26.93
CA ALA A 2 5.75 -9.35 -26.73
C ALA A 2 5.07 -8.00 -26.39
N ALA A 3 3.74 -7.93 -26.26
CA ALA A 3 3.05 -6.67 -25.98
C ALA A 3 2.77 -6.42 -24.48
N GLY A 4 2.74 -7.46 -23.66
CA GLY A 4 2.41 -7.36 -22.22
C GLY A 4 3.54 -6.78 -21.37
N ASN A 5 4.81 -7.12 -21.67
CA ASN A 5 5.95 -6.70 -20.85
C ASN A 5 6.33 -5.23 -21.02
N THR A 6 5.98 -4.63 -22.16
CA THR A 6 6.34 -3.24 -22.45
C THR A 6 5.60 -2.28 -21.52
N LEU A 7 4.29 -2.51 -21.29
CA LEU A 7 3.44 -1.63 -20.47
C LEU A 7 3.86 -1.59 -18.99
N TRP A 8 4.22 -2.75 -18.42
CA TRP A 8 4.72 -2.83 -17.05
C TRP A 8 6.06 -2.11 -16.91
N PHE A 9 6.94 -2.26 -17.90
CA PHE A 9 8.23 -1.57 -17.90
C PHE A 9 8.05 -0.05 -18.07
N THR A 10 7.11 0.43 -18.89
CA THR A 10 6.80 1.86 -19.00
C THR A 10 6.18 2.43 -17.73
N LEU A 11 5.25 1.72 -17.08
CA LEU A 11 4.69 2.14 -15.78
C LEU A 11 5.79 2.25 -14.72
N TYR A 12 6.72 1.29 -14.70
CA TYR A 12 7.83 1.29 -13.77
C TYR A 12 8.82 2.44 -14.03
N LEU A 13 9.17 2.67 -15.30
CA LEU A 13 10.02 3.79 -15.71
C LEU A 13 9.37 5.17 -15.47
N TYR A 14 8.05 5.28 -15.66
CA TYR A 14 7.29 6.49 -15.35
C TYR A 14 7.39 6.81 -13.85
N SER A 15 7.10 5.84 -12.98
CA SER A 15 7.23 6.01 -11.53
C SER A 15 8.63 6.46 -11.11
N PHE A 16 9.70 5.89 -11.69
CA PHE A 16 11.06 6.33 -11.39
C PHE A 16 11.37 7.75 -11.85
N ASN A 17 10.89 8.17 -13.02
CA ASN A 17 11.09 9.53 -13.50
C ASN A 17 10.37 10.55 -12.61
N VAL A 18 9.15 10.23 -12.18
CA VAL A 18 8.37 11.08 -11.27
C VAL A 18 9.07 11.20 -9.91
N ILE A 19 9.55 10.09 -9.33
CA ILE A 19 10.36 10.11 -8.10
C ILE A 19 11.62 10.97 -8.26
N ARG A 20 12.34 10.84 -9.38
CA ARG A 20 13.58 11.59 -9.65
C ARG A 20 13.34 13.09 -9.87
N SER A 21 12.12 13.48 -10.26
CA SER A 21 11.77 14.89 -10.48
C SER A 21 11.38 15.63 -9.20
N ALA A 22 11.12 14.90 -8.10
CA ALA A 22 10.78 15.49 -6.82
C ALA A 22 12.02 16.10 -6.15
N ASN A 23 12.01 17.43 -5.94
CA ASN A 23 13.12 18.17 -5.36
C ASN A 23 12.80 18.77 -3.98
N THR A 24 11.56 18.64 -3.53
CA THR A 24 11.10 19.10 -2.22
C THR A 24 10.37 17.98 -1.48
N THR A 25 10.22 18.14 -0.16
CA THR A 25 9.39 17.24 0.65
C THR A 25 7.95 17.21 0.15
N LEU A 26 7.43 18.34 -0.33
CA LEU A 26 6.06 18.42 -0.85
C LEU A 26 5.93 17.63 -2.15
N ASP A 27 6.89 17.75 -3.07
CA ASP A 27 6.90 16.96 -4.30
C ASP A 27 6.93 15.46 -3.97
N LEU A 28 7.76 15.05 -3.01
CA LEU A 28 7.83 13.65 -2.57
C LEU A 28 6.49 13.15 -2.00
N LEU A 29 5.73 13.99 -1.30
CA LEU A 29 4.39 13.63 -0.81
C LEU A 29 3.38 13.48 -1.95
N VAL A 30 3.47 14.31 -2.99
CA VAL A 30 2.63 14.17 -4.20
C VAL A 30 2.95 12.87 -4.94
N VAL A 31 4.24 12.56 -5.12
CA VAL A 31 4.67 11.29 -5.73
C VAL A 31 4.21 10.10 -4.89
N ALA A 32 4.32 10.20 -3.56
CA ALA A 32 3.86 9.19 -2.63
C ALA A 32 2.35 8.92 -2.74
N ASP A 33 1.53 9.96 -2.90
CA ASP A 33 0.10 9.82 -3.15
C ASP A 33 -0.18 9.09 -4.47
N GLU A 34 0.52 9.44 -5.55
CA GLU A 34 0.37 8.79 -6.85
C GLU A 34 0.78 7.30 -6.81
N LEU A 35 1.86 6.96 -6.10
CA LEU A 35 2.29 5.58 -5.87
C LEU A 35 1.28 4.80 -5.02
N THR A 36 0.75 5.44 -3.98
CA THR A 36 -0.24 4.83 -3.07
C THR A 36 -1.52 4.50 -3.82
N LYS A 37 -1.99 5.36 -4.74
CA LYS A 37 -3.12 5.06 -5.64
C LYS A 37 -2.90 3.81 -6.50
N ASN A 38 -1.65 3.51 -6.83
CA ASN A 38 -1.25 2.31 -7.57
C ASN A 38 -0.94 1.11 -6.66
N GLY A 39 -1.27 1.18 -5.37
CA GLY A 39 -1.08 0.10 -4.40
C GLY A 39 0.36 -0.08 -3.92
N ILE A 40 1.20 0.95 -4.07
CA ILE A 40 2.57 0.97 -3.53
C ILE A 40 2.56 1.91 -2.32
N PRO A 41 2.43 1.38 -1.08
CA PRO A 41 2.52 2.20 0.12
C PRO A 41 3.94 2.77 0.24
N THR A 42 4.04 4.05 0.60
CA THR A 42 5.33 4.76 0.69
C THR A 42 5.72 5.02 2.15
N PHE A 43 5.37 6.18 2.71
CA PHE A 43 5.78 6.59 4.06
C PHE A 43 4.79 6.20 5.15
N VAL A 44 3.50 6.16 4.80
CA VAL A 44 2.40 5.70 5.66
C VAL A 44 1.52 4.82 4.80
N ALA A 45 1.28 3.59 5.25
CA ALA A 45 0.27 2.74 4.64
C ALA A 45 -1.08 3.13 5.25
N ILE A 46 -1.99 3.59 4.41
CA ILE A 46 -3.34 3.98 4.85
C ILE A 46 -4.22 2.74 4.73
N ASN A 47 -4.73 2.22 5.85
CA ASN A 47 -5.63 1.07 5.92
C ASN A 47 -7.02 1.46 6.45
N ALA A 48 -8.07 0.72 6.10
CA ALA A 48 -9.41 0.92 6.65
C ALA A 48 -9.81 -0.36 7.39
N SER A 49 -10.17 -0.22 8.67
CA SER A 49 -10.65 -1.32 9.53
C SER A 49 -11.83 -0.84 10.36
N ASP A 50 -12.44 -1.74 11.12
CA ASP A 50 -13.36 -1.43 12.20
C ASP A 50 -12.79 -0.37 13.17
N ASP A 51 -13.66 0.53 13.64
CA ASP A 51 -13.30 1.49 14.69
C ASP A 51 -13.35 0.79 16.05
N GLU A 52 -12.22 0.77 16.77
CA GLU A 52 -12.10 0.09 18.07
C GLU A 52 -13.07 0.66 19.13
N ASN A 53 -13.48 1.91 19.00
CA ASN A 53 -14.42 2.56 19.92
C ASN A 53 -15.88 2.40 19.50
N ASP A 54 -16.12 2.01 18.25
CA ASP A 54 -17.46 1.84 17.68
C ASP A 54 -17.43 0.83 16.53
N ALA A 55 -17.64 -0.45 16.85
CA ALA A 55 -17.62 -1.54 15.88
C ALA A 55 -18.71 -1.44 14.78
N THR A 56 -19.63 -0.47 14.85
CA THR A 56 -20.59 -0.19 13.76
C THR A 56 -19.99 0.72 12.68
N LYS A 57 -18.81 1.29 12.92
CA LYS A 57 -18.09 2.18 12.01
C LYS A 57 -16.76 1.57 11.59
N ASN A 58 -16.24 2.10 10.50
CA ASN A 58 -14.87 1.85 10.10
C ASN A 58 -14.05 3.12 10.31
N ALA A 59 -12.79 2.96 10.73
CA ALA A 59 -11.80 4.00 10.87
C ALA A 59 -10.74 3.90 9.76
N LEU A 60 -10.11 5.04 9.46
CA LEU A 60 -8.91 5.09 8.63
C LEU A 60 -7.69 5.06 9.55
N LEU A 61 -6.80 4.10 9.31
CA LEU A 61 -5.61 3.84 10.09
C LEU A 61 -4.37 4.20 9.27
N GLY A 62 -3.49 5.01 9.83
CA GLY A 62 -2.14 5.20 9.31
C GLY A 62 -1.21 4.20 9.97
N VAL A 63 -0.79 3.17 9.24
CA VAL A 63 0.15 2.16 9.75
C VAL A 63 1.52 2.32 9.11
N GLN A 64 2.54 1.84 9.82
CA GLN A 64 3.88 1.78 9.28
C GLN A 64 3.88 0.94 7.98
N PRO A 65 4.48 1.45 6.88
CA PRO A 65 4.58 0.69 5.65
C PRO A 65 5.48 -0.55 5.85
N PRO A 66 5.24 -1.64 5.12
CA PRO A 66 6.02 -2.86 5.26
C PRO A 66 7.49 -2.60 4.98
N LEU A 67 8.36 -3.04 5.90
CA LEU A 67 9.80 -3.11 5.69
C LEU A 67 10.11 -4.21 4.66
N SER A 68 11.22 -4.07 3.93
CA SER A 68 11.61 -5.05 2.92
C SER A 68 12.07 -6.40 3.52
N LEU A 69 12.46 -6.41 4.80
CA LEU A 69 12.69 -7.60 5.62
C LEU A 69 11.79 -7.57 6.86
N SER A 70 11.67 -8.70 7.55
CA SER A 70 11.01 -8.73 8.86
C SER A 70 11.69 -7.77 9.84
N HIS A 71 10.90 -7.08 10.67
CA HIS A 71 11.34 -6.08 11.65
C HIS A 71 12.53 -6.54 12.50
N TRP A 72 12.56 -7.83 12.87
CA TRP A 72 13.62 -8.40 13.71
C TRP A 72 15.01 -8.38 13.07
N TYR A 73 15.10 -8.36 11.73
CA TYR A 73 16.38 -8.21 11.04
C TYR A 73 16.97 -6.82 11.23
N TYR A 74 16.14 -5.79 11.46
CA TYR A 74 16.61 -4.43 11.68
C TYR A 74 16.84 -4.12 13.16
N THR A 75 16.07 -4.73 14.06
CA THR A 75 16.15 -4.47 15.50
C THR A 75 17.07 -5.41 16.26
N THR A 76 17.46 -6.55 15.69
CA THR A 76 18.36 -7.52 16.34
C THR A 76 19.72 -7.57 15.64
N PRO A 77 20.81 -7.05 16.26
CA PRO A 77 22.13 -6.98 15.63
C PRO A 77 22.67 -8.33 15.15
N SER A 78 22.43 -9.41 15.91
CA SER A 78 22.88 -10.77 15.53
C SER A 78 22.15 -11.30 14.29
N LYS A 79 20.87 -10.96 14.11
CA LYS A 79 20.11 -11.31 12.90
C LYS A 79 20.57 -10.48 11.72
N TRP A 80 20.76 -9.17 11.90
CA TRP A 80 21.28 -8.28 10.86
C TRP A 80 22.62 -8.76 10.31
N ALA A 81 23.55 -9.12 11.20
CA ALA A 81 24.88 -9.60 10.83
C ALA A 81 24.84 -10.82 9.89
N THR A 82 23.82 -11.68 9.98
CA THR A 82 23.69 -12.87 9.12
C THR A 82 23.29 -12.55 7.67
N ILE A 83 22.60 -11.42 7.43
CA ILE A 83 22.04 -11.10 6.11
C ILE A 83 22.64 -9.85 5.47
N GLN A 84 23.41 -9.05 6.23
CA GLN A 84 23.84 -7.72 5.80
C GLN A 84 24.62 -7.75 4.48
N ALA A 85 25.49 -8.73 4.28
CA ALA A 85 26.29 -8.85 3.06
C ALA A 85 25.40 -9.10 1.84
N ASP A 86 24.53 -10.11 1.91
CA ASP A 86 23.63 -10.47 0.81
C ASP A 86 22.60 -9.37 0.53
N TYR A 87 22.10 -8.71 1.58
CA TYR A 87 21.15 -7.61 1.44
C TYR A 87 21.73 -6.39 0.72
N LYS A 88 23.03 -6.09 0.95
CA LYS A 88 23.74 -5.05 0.19
C LYS A 88 23.87 -5.42 -1.29
N VAL A 89 24.23 -6.67 -1.59
CA VAL A 89 24.34 -7.16 -2.97
C VAL A 89 22.98 -7.12 -3.67
N TYR A 90 21.92 -7.57 -2.99
CA TYR A 90 20.55 -7.54 -3.50
C TYR A 90 20.13 -6.12 -3.89
N ASN A 91 20.25 -5.15 -2.98
CA ASN A 91 19.87 -3.76 -3.26
C ASN A 91 20.69 -3.15 -4.41
N ALA A 92 22.00 -3.35 -4.43
CA ALA A 92 22.85 -2.88 -5.52
C ALA A 92 22.44 -3.48 -6.87
N THR A 93 22.09 -4.77 -6.89
CA THR A 93 21.66 -5.49 -8.09
C THR A 93 20.32 -4.98 -8.59
N VAL A 94 19.33 -4.81 -7.69
CA VAL A 94 18.00 -4.27 -8.04
C VAL A 94 18.12 -2.87 -8.65
N LEU A 95 18.93 -2.00 -8.06
CA LEU A 95 19.16 -0.66 -8.61
C LEU A 95 19.82 -0.68 -9.99
N GLN A 96 20.82 -1.54 -10.19
CA GLN A 96 21.45 -1.69 -11.51
C GLN A 96 20.47 -2.22 -12.56
N LEU A 97 19.63 -3.19 -12.20
CA LEU A 97 18.56 -3.69 -13.07
C LEU A 97 17.50 -2.61 -13.38
N ALA A 98 17.29 -1.67 -12.45
CA ALA A 98 16.48 -0.46 -12.68
C ALA A 98 17.20 0.62 -13.49
N GLY A 99 18.41 0.35 -14.00
CA GLY A 99 19.18 1.24 -14.87
C GLY A 99 20.08 2.25 -14.15
N TYR A 100 20.33 2.08 -12.85
CA TYR A 100 21.33 2.90 -12.15
C TYR A 100 22.75 2.48 -12.54
N PRO A 101 23.66 3.45 -12.78
CA PRO A 101 25.08 3.16 -12.86
C PRO A 101 25.57 2.45 -11.60
N ALA A 102 26.51 1.51 -11.74
CA ALA A 102 27.01 0.71 -10.62
C ALA A 102 27.52 1.57 -9.44
N GLU A 103 28.17 2.70 -9.73
CA GLU A 103 28.63 3.66 -8.73
C GLU A 103 27.47 4.29 -7.94
N GLN A 104 26.42 4.74 -8.62
CA GLN A 104 25.24 5.32 -7.97
C GLN A 104 24.47 4.27 -7.17
N ALA A 105 24.35 3.06 -7.71
CA ALA A 105 23.72 1.94 -7.01
C ALA A 105 24.48 1.62 -5.71
N ALA A 106 25.81 1.54 -5.76
CA ALA A 106 26.64 1.30 -4.58
C ALA A 106 26.52 2.42 -3.54
N ALA A 107 26.46 3.69 -3.97
CA ALA A 107 26.30 4.84 -3.09
C ALA A 107 24.91 4.90 -2.42
N ALA A 108 23.86 4.42 -3.09
CA ALA A 108 22.50 4.42 -2.58
C ALA A 108 22.25 3.35 -1.50
N VAL A 109 22.91 2.19 -1.59
CA VAL A 109 22.74 1.07 -0.64
C VAL A 109 22.84 1.48 0.84
N PRO A 110 23.90 2.17 1.32
CA PRO A 110 23.98 2.56 2.73
C PRO A 110 22.89 3.56 3.14
N VAL A 111 22.42 4.39 2.21
CA VAL A 111 21.31 5.34 2.45
C VAL A 111 20.00 4.58 2.65
N ILE A 112 19.70 3.60 1.78
CA ILE A 112 18.52 2.73 1.88
C ILE A 112 18.52 1.98 3.21
N ILE A 113 19.63 1.31 3.54
CA ILE A 113 19.76 0.54 4.79
C ILE A 113 19.52 1.44 6.01
N ARG A 114 20.14 2.63 6.04
CA ARG A 114 19.97 3.58 7.15
C ARG A 114 18.52 4.04 7.27
N PHE A 115 17.87 4.33 6.15
CA PHE A 115 16.47 4.75 6.13
C PHE A 115 15.56 3.66 6.70
N GLU A 116 15.69 2.41 6.24
CA GLU A 116 14.88 1.28 6.74
C GLU A 116 15.13 0.99 8.23
N GLN A 117 16.39 1.03 8.68
CA GLN A 117 16.72 0.89 10.10
C GLN A 117 16.14 2.01 10.95
N SER A 118 16.14 3.25 10.44
CA SER A 118 15.50 4.38 11.13
C SER A 118 14.00 4.17 11.22
N LEU A 119 13.37 3.75 10.11
CA LEU A 119 11.95 3.47 10.06
C LEU A 119 11.56 2.34 11.03
N ALA A 120 12.34 1.26 11.07
CA ALA A 120 12.13 0.15 12.01
C ALA A 120 12.24 0.59 13.49
N GLY A 121 13.05 1.61 13.78
CA GLY A 121 13.21 2.19 15.12
C GLY A 121 12.17 3.26 15.49
N VAL A 122 11.36 3.73 14.53
CA VAL A 122 10.28 4.72 14.74
C VAL A 122 8.92 4.04 14.99
N ALA A 123 8.80 2.73 14.75
CA ALA A 123 7.61 1.98 15.15
C ALA A 123 7.38 2.17 16.65
N LEU A 124 6.22 2.72 17.01
CA LEU A 124 5.82 2.98 18.39
C LEU A 124 5.89 1.67 19.19
N ASN A 125 6.24 1.78 20.46
CA ASN A 125 5.97 0.67 21.37
C ASN A 125 4.45 0.56 21.61
N GLU A 126 3.97 -0.61 22.03
CA GLU A 126 2.55 -0.92 22.23
C GLU A 126 1.83 0.12 23.13
N LEU A 127 2.56 0.80 24.02
CA LEU A 127 2.04 1.86 24.90
C LEU A 127 1.85 3.20 24.20
N GLU A 128 2.78 3.60 23.33
CA GLU A 128 2.70 4.86 22.59
C GLU A 128 1.63 4.79 21.47
N GLU A 129 1.35 3.61 20.93
CA GLU A 129 0.31 3.38 19.93
C GLU A 129 -1.10 3.65 20.50
N VAL A 130 -1.32 3.31 21.77
CA VAL A 130 -2.59 3.53 22.49
C VAL A 130 -2.83 5.03 22.80
N GLU A 131 -1.79 5.84 22.86
CA GLU A 131 -1.87 7.27 23.23
C GLU A 131 -1.95 8.23 22.03
N ALA A 132 -1.81 7.73 20.80
CA ALA A 132 -1.78 8.56 19.60
C ALA A 132 -3.18 9.10 19.23
N THR A 133 -3.32 10.44 19.17
CA THR A 133 -4.56 11.08 18.72
C THR A 133 -4.62 11.11 17.18
N VAL A 134 -5.67 10.51 16.62
CA VAL A 134 -5.85 10.35 15.17
C VAL A 134 -6.64 11.54 14.59
N PRO A 135 -6.12 12.31 13.60
CA PRO A 135 -6.86 13.40 12.98
C PRO A 135 -8.00 12.89 12.09
N SER A 136 -9.06 13.71 11.95
CA SER A 136 -10.20 13.41 11.06
C SER A 136 -9.79 13.47 9.58
N TYR A 137 -10.20 12.47 8.79
CA TYR A 137 -9.73 12.24 7.42
C TYR A 137 -10.79 12.52 6.35
N THR A 138 -10.33 12.78 5.12
CA THR A 138 -11.17 12.90 3.90
C THR A 138 -11.71 11.53 3.46
N GLY A 139 -13.00 11.44 3.07
CA GLY A 139 -13.66 10.19 2.69
C GLY A 139 -12.99 9.44 1.53
N LEU A 140 -12.38 10.15 0.59
CA LEU A 140 -11.66 9.55 -0.55
C LEU A 140 -10.56 8.55 -0.11
N LEU A 141 -9.74 8.93 0.88
CA LEU A 141 -8.65 8.09 1.39
C LEU A 141 -9.18 6.82 2.06
N PHE A 142 -10.28 6.93 2.79
CA PHE A 142 -10.95 5.81 3.43
C PHE A 142 -11.38 4.74 2.41
N TYR A 143 -12.07 5.15 1.35
CA TYR A 143 -12.58 4.20 0.36
C TYR A 143 -11.47 3.58 -0.50
N LEU A 144 -10.45 4.37 -0.84
CA LEU A 144 -9.28 3.85 -1.57
C LEU A 144 -8.58 2.78 -0.73
N SER A 145 -8.41 3.06 0.55
CA SER A 145 -7.78 2.16 1.50
C SER A 145 -8.57 0.86 1.72
N PHE A 146 -9.88 0.97 1.94
CA PHE A 146 -10.80 -0.18 2.02
C PHE A 146 -10.70 -1.10 0.80
N ALA A 147 -10.61 -0.51 -0.40
CA ALA A 147 -10.44 -1.28 -1.63
C ALA A 147 -9.07 -1.98 -1.69
N GLN A 148 -8.00 -1.32 -1.25
CA GLN A 148 -6.65 -1.89 -1.26
C GLN A 148 -6.49 -3.08 -0.31
N ALA A 149 -7.10 -3.04 0.88
CA ALA A 149 -7.06 -4.13 1.85
C ALA A 149 -7.60 -5.46 1.26
N SER A 150 -8.52 -5.38 0.31
CA SER A 150 -9.13 -6.54 -0.36
C SER A 150 -8.49 -6.89 -1.71
N CYS A 151 -7.42 -6.20 -2.11
CA CYS A 151 -6.72 -6.45 -3.35
C CYS A 151 -6.10 -7.86 -3.34
N SER A 152 -6.34 -8.64 -4.39
CA SER A 152 -5.80 -10.00 -4.49
C SER A 152 -5.46 -10.37 -5.93
N LYS A 153 -4.39 -11.16 -6.09
CA LYS A 153 -3.98 -11.72 -7.38
C LYS A 153 -4.71 -13.04 -7.65
N ASN A 154 -5.40 -13.11 -8.79
CA ASN A 154 -6.13 -14.29 -9.24
C ASN A 154 -5.22 -15.23 -10.05
N THR A 155 -4.22 -15.84 -9.40
CA THR A 155 -3.43 -16.91 -10.03
C THR A 155 -4.23 -18.22 -10.09
N ASP A 156 -3.92 -19.13 -11.01
CA ASP A 156 -4.63 -20.41 -11.14
C ASP A 156 -4.66 -21.21 -9.82
N ALA A 157 -3.56 -21.18 -9.07
CA ALA A 157 -3.48 -21.79 -7.73
C ALA A 157 -4.41 -21.11 -6.71
N ARG A 158 -4.49 -19.76 -6.73
CA ARG A 158 -5.39 -18.98 -5.87
C ARG A 158 -6.86 -19.21 -6.24
N LEU A 159 -7.16 -19.25 -7.54
CA LEU A 159 -8.50 -19.51 -8.06
C LEU A 159 -8.96 -20.93 -7.71
N THR A 160 -8.09 -21.92 -7.83
CA THR A 160 -8.37 -23.30 -7.42
C THR A 160 -8.70 -23.39 -5.93
N LYS A 161 -7.94 -22.66 -5.09
CA LYS A 161 -8.25 -22.55 -3.65
C LYS A 161 -9.59 -21.85 -3.41
N HIS A 162 -9.89 -20.79 -4.16
CA HIS A 162 -11.17 -20.06 -4.04
C HIS A 162 -12.38 -20.86 -4.50
N MET A 163 -12.24 -21.87 -5.38
CA MET A 163 -13.36 -22.75 -5.73
C MET A 163 -13.89 -23.56 -4.53
N SER A 164 -13.07 -23.74 -3.49
CA SER A 164 -13.46 -24.36 -2.22
C SER A 164 -13.81 -23.36 -1.11
N ASP A 165 -13.62 -22.06 -1.35
CA ASP A 165 -13.93 -20.99 -0.40
C ASP A 165 -15.39 -20.56 -0.59
N PRO A 166 -16.26 -20.69 0.43
CA PRO A 166 -17.66 -20.30 0.30
C PRO A 166 -17.86 -18.78 0.19
N HIS A 167 -16.81 -17.97 0.40
CA HIS A 167 -16.92 -16.51 0.38
C HIS A 167 -16.62 -15.91 -1.00
N PRO A 168 -17.24 -14.77 -1.36
CA PRO A 168 -16.94 -14.07 -2.60
C PRO A 168 -15.45 -13.65 -2.69
N PRO A 169 -14.83 -13.69 -3.88
CA PRO A 169 -13.50 -13.13 -4.11
C PRO A 169 -13.41 -11.65 -3.69
N GLY A 170 -12.21 -11.20 -3.28
CA GLY A 170 -11.99 -9.85 -2.73
C GLY A 170 -12.59 -8.71 -3.54
N ARG A 171 -12.48 -8.76 -4.89
CA ARG A 171 -13.08 -7.74 -5.78
C ARG A 171 -14.59 -7.55 -5.55
N PHE A 172 -15.32 -8.64 -5.31
CA PHE A 172 -16.76 -8.60 -5.12
C PHE A 172 -17.14 -8.17 -3.70
N ARG A 173 -16.28 -8.44 -2.72
CA ARG A 173 -16.44 -7.93 -1.34
C ARG A 173 -16.35 -6.41 -1.32
N VAL A 174 -15.42 -5.83 -2.08
CA VAL A 174 -15.28 -4.37 -2.21
C VAL A 174 -16.48 -3.80 -2.98
N ILE A 175 -16.71 -4.27 -4.20
CA ILE A 175 -17.73 -3.70 -5.08
C ILE A 175 -19.12 -3.77 -4.44
N GLY A 176 -19.48 -4.92 -3.86
CA GLY A 176 -20.80 -5.10 -3.24
C GLY A 176 -21.04 -4.13 -2.09
N VAL A 177 -20.03 -3.87 -1.25
CA VAL A 177 -20.14 -2.90 -0.15
C VAL A 177 -20.25 -1.48 -0.70
N LEU A 178 -19.38 -1.10 -1.65
CA LEU A 178 -19.35 0.26 -2.20
C LEU A 178 -20.59 0.62 -3.01
N GLN A 179 -21.18 -0.32 -3.77
CA GLN A 179 -22.43 -0.13 -4.50
C GLN A 179 -23.60 0.27 -3.58
N ASN A 180 -23.61 -0.26 -2.35
CA ASN A 180 -24.66 -0.04 -1.37
C ASN A 180 -24.40 1.17 -0.46
N ASN A 181 -23.25 1.83 -0.59
CA ASN A 181 -22.88 2.99 0.22
C ASN A 181 -23.15 4.30 -0.54
N ALA A 182 -24.06 5.14 -0.03
CA ALA A 182 -24.40 6.42 -0.65
C ALA A 182 -23.31 7.49 -0.46
N GLU A 183 -22.60 7.46 0.67
CA GLU A 183 -21.47 8.36 0.95
C GLU A 183 -20.34 8.15 -0.07
N PHE A 184 -20.00 6.89 -0.38
CA PHE A 184 -19.03 6.53 -1.42
C PHE A 184 -19.41 7.13 -2.78
N ALA A 185 -20.67 6.94 -3.18
CA ALA A 185 -21.16 7.43 -4.47
C ALA A 185 -21.07 8.95 -4.58
N ARG A 186 -21.28 9.70 -3.48
CA ARG A 186 -21.11 11.15 -3.46
C ARG A 186 -19.65 11.55 -3.55
N GLU A 187 -18.79 10.94 -2.73
CA GLU A 187 -17.37 11.25 -2.65
C GLU A 187 -16.67 11.04 -4.00
N PHE A 188 -16.99 9.95 -4.70
CA PHE A 188 -16.44 9.63 -6.03
C PHE A 188 -17.30 10.14 -7.20
N GLN A 189 -18.34 10.91 -6.91
CA GLN A 189 -19.25 11.49 -7.90
C GLN A 189 -19.79 10.45 -8.90
N CYS A 190 -20.12 9.26 -8.40
CA CYS A 190 -20.62 8.15 -9.21
C CYS A 190 -22.00 8.51 -9.78
N PRO A 191 -22.20 8.47 -11.12
CA PRO A 191 -23.49 8.80 -11.73
C PRO A 191 -24.62 7.90 -11.19
N THR A 192 -25.82 8.45 -11.05
CA THR A 192 -27.01 7.65 -10.71
C THR A 192 -27.20 6.52 -11.72
N ASP A 193 -27.59 5.34 -11.24
CA ASP A 193 -27.73 4.11 -12.04
C ASP A 193 -26.46 3.56 -12.68
N SER A 194 -25.29 4.11 -12.31
CA SER A 194 -24.01 3.52 -12.71
C SER A 194 -23.72 2.23 -11.96
N TYR A 195 -22.75 1.47 -12.46
CA TYR A 195 -22.33 0.22 -11.83
C TYR A 195 -22.00 0.38 -10.34
N LEU A 196 -21.35 1.48 -9.93
CA LEU A 196 -20.98 1.72 -8.53
C LEU A 196 -22.02 2.56 -7.75
N ASN A 197 -23.11 2.99 -8.40
CA ASN A 197 -24.20 3.71 -7.74
C ASN A 197 -25.57 3.30 -8.33
N PRO A 198 -25.98 2.03 -8.15
CA PRO A 198 -27.29 1.57 -8.61
C PRO A 198 -28.42 2.21 -7.80
N SER A 199 -29.58 2.49 -8.42
CA SER A 199 -30.76 3.01 -7.70
C SER A 199 -31.32 2.03 -6.66
N LYS A 200 -31.18 0.72 -6.89
CA LYS A 200 -31.59 -0.31 -5.93
C LYS A 200 -30.40 -0.72 -5.07
N LYS A 201 -30.31 -0.13 -3.87
CA LYS A 201 -29.31 -0.49 -2.86
C LYS A 201 -29.88 -1.50 -1.87
N CYS A 202 -29.04 -2.44 -1.44
CA CYS A 202 -29.29 -3.39 -0.37
C CYS A 202 -28.66 -2.83 0.92
N LEU A 203 -29.49 -2.28 1.80
CA LEU A 203 -29.08 -1.83 3.12
C LEU A 203 -29.23 -3.02 4.07
N LEU A 204 -28.10 -3.53 4.56
CA LEU A 204 -28.09 -4.70 5.45
C LEU A 204 -28.52 -4.34 6.88
N TRP A 205 -28.35 -3.08 7.28
CA TRP A 205 -28.63 -2.61 8.65
C TRP A 205 -29.23 -1.20 8.57
N GLU A 206 -30.54 -1.12 8.84
CA GLU A 206 -31.30 0.07 9.26
C GLU A 206 -31.99 -0.25 10.59
#